data_AF-A0A7C1JJU3-F1
#
_entry.id   AF-A0A7C1JJU3-F1
#
_cell.length_a   1.000
_cell.length_b   1.000
_cell.length_c   1.000
_cell.angle_alpha   90.00
_cell.angle_beta   90.00
_cell.angle_gamma   90.00
#
_symmetry.space_group_name_H-M   'P 1'
#
loop_
_entity.id
_entity.type
_entity.pdbx_description
1 polymer ?
#
loop_
_entity_poly.entity_id
_entity_poly.type
_entity_poly.pdbx_seq_one_letter_code
_entity_poly.pdbx_strand_id
1 'polypeptide(L)' 'MILASKWRASPASALHSDHGAQYSSQAYWEGLSTYGLQPNMGEIGHVYDNAYAERLVGTLKRE' A
#
# COMPACT_ATOMS: atom_id res chain seq x y z
N MET A 1 20.22 -14.23 19.47
CA MET A 1 18.83 -13.72 19.35
C MET A 1 18.92 -12.24 19.02
N ILE A 2 19.06 -11.89 17.73
CA ILE A 2 19.20 -10.49 17.29
C ILE A 2 17.80 -9.87 17.26
N LEU A 3 17.72 -8.69 17.86
CA LEU A 3 16.54 -7.84 18.05
C LEU A 3 15.68 -7.78 16.77
N ALA A 4 14.48 -8.39 16.80
CA ALA A 4 13.43 -8.07 15.86
C ALA A 4 12.82 -6.72 16.28
N SER A 5 13.51 -5.62 15.98
CA SER A 5 12.86 -4.31 15.95
C SER A 5 11.86 -4.35 14.80
N LYS A 6 10.64 -4.81 15.10
CA LYS A 6 9.52 -4.84 14.18
C LYS A 6 9.41 -3.45 13.57
N TRP A 7 9.67 -3.32 12.27
CA TRP A 7 9.61 -2.06 11.53
C TRP A 7 8.22 -1.47 11.70
N ARG A 8 8.04 -0.59 12.68
CA ARG A 8 6.78 0.09 12.96
C ARG A 8 6.82 1.38 12.17
N ALA A 9 5.83 1.57 11.31
CA ALA A 9 5.69 2.82 10.58
C ALA A 9 5.38 3.96 11.55
N SER A 10 5.69 5.19 11.12
CA SER A 10 5.31 6.36 11.90
C SER A 10 3.77 6.47 11.98
N PRO A 11 3.20 7.06 13.03
CA PRO A 11 1.74 7.16 13.19
C PRO A 11 1.00 7.85 12.03
N ALA A 12 1.71 8.62 11.18
CA ALA A 12 1.17 9.32 10.02
C ALA A 12 1.45 8.59 8.68
N SER A 13 2.02 7.38 8.72
CA SER A 13 2.35 6.64 7.51
C SER A 13 1.11 5.98 6.92
N ALA A 14 0.77 6.38 5.69
CA ALA A 14 -0.29 5.77 4.90
C ALA A 14 0.30 4.98 3.72
N LEU A 15 -0.36 3.88 3.36
CA LEU A 15 -0.06 3.12 2.15
C LEU A 15 -1.16 3.37 1.12
N HIS A 16 -0.80 3.97 -0.02
CA HIS A 16 -1.73 4.18 -1.12
C HIS A 16 -1.85 2.89 -1.96
N SER A 17 -3.07 2.47 -2.30
CA SER A 17 -3.35 1.31 -3.14
C SER A 17 -4.61 1.55 -3.97
N ASP A 18 -4.79 0.82 -5.07
CA ASP A 18 -6.04 0.89 -5.83
C ASP A 18 -7.17 0.10 -5.14
N HIS A 19 -8.38 0.15 -5.73
CA HIS A 19 -9.58 -0.53 -5.20
C HIS A 19 -9.65 -2.03 -5.53
N GLY A 20 -8.57 -2.65 -6.00
CA GLY A 20 -8.51 -4.07 -6.31
C GLY A 20 -8.92 -4.97 -5.14
N ALA A 21 -9.47 -6.14 -5.46
CA ALA A 21 -10.02 -7.09 -4.47
C ALA A 21 -9.02 -7.51 -3.38
N GLN A 22 -7.72 -7.53 -3.72
CA GLN A 22 -6.65 -7.82 -2.75
C GLN A 22 -6.53 -6.71 -1.68
N TYR A 23 -6.57 -5.44 -2.11
CA TYR A 23 -6.36 -4.28 -1.25
C TYR A 23 -7.62 -3.85 -0.49
N SER A 24 -8.79 -4.26 -0.98
CA SER A 24 -10.06 -4.14 -0.26
C SER A 24 -10.34 -5.29 0.72
N SER A 25 -9.46 -6.30 0.79
CA SER A 25 -9.65 -7.46 1.68
C SER A 25 -9.35 -7.14 3.16
N GLN A 26 -10.11 -7.74 4.07
CA GLN A 26 -9.89 -7.56 5.52
C GLN A 26 -8.49 -8.00 5.96
N ALA A 27 -7.99 -9.11 5.40
CA ALA A 27 -6.66 -9.64 5.73
C ALA A 27 -5.53 -8.63 5.41
N TYR A 28 -5.68 -7.86 4.34
CA TYR A 28 -4.73 -6.79 3.99
C TYR A 28 -4.75 -5.66 5.03
N TRP A 29 -5.94 -5.21 5.45
CA TRP A 29 -6.10 -4.17 6.46
C TRP A 29 -5.53 -4.58 7.82
N GLU A 30 -5.81 -5.82 8.26
CA GLU A 30 -5.28 -6.37 9.50
C GLU A 30 -3.74 -6.48 9.45
N GLY A 31 -3.21 -6.92 8.31
CA GLY A 31 -1.76 -6.96 8.07
C GLY A 31 -1.11 -5.59 8.27
N LEU A 32 -1.65 -4.55 7.64
CA LEU A 32 -1.11 -3.18 7.76
C LEU A 32 -1.19 -2.62 9.19
N SER A 33 -2.29 -2.89 9.90
CA SER A 33 -2.45 -2.48 11.30
C SER A 33 -1.33 -3.03 12.20
N THR A 34 -0.87 -4.26 11.96
CA THR A 34 0.24 -4.83 12.75
C THR A 34 1.57 -4.08 12.58
N TYR A 35 1.73 -3.33 11.48
CA TYR A 35 2.89 -2.48 11.20
C TYR A 35 2.63 -1.00 11.55
N GLY A 36 1.41 -0.64 11.97
CA GLY A 36 1.03 0.75 12.24
C GLY A 36 0.79 1.58 10.97
N LEU A 37 0.48 0.92 9.84
CA LEU A 37 0.17 1.58 8.57
C LEU A 37 -1.35 1.73 8.42
N GLN A 38 -1.76 2.86 7.85
CA GLN A 38 -3.15 3.09 7.43
C GLN A 38 -3.28 2.90 5.92
N PRO A 39 -4.12 1.95 5.44
CA PRO A 39 -4.42 1.88 4.02
C PRO A 39 -5.20 3.13 3.56
N ASN A 40 -4.92 3.57 2.34
CA ASN A 40 -5.60 4.67 1.65
C ASN A 40 -5.84 4.24 0.20
N MET A 41 -7.09 4.31 -0.28
CA MET A 41 -7.44 3.88 -1.64
C MET A 41 -7.86 5.03 -2.58
N GLY A 42 -7.70 6.30 -2.18
CA GLY A 42 -8.12 7.44 -2.98
C GLY A 42 -9.64 7.48 -3.26
N GLU A 43 -10.08 8.43 -4.08
CA GLU A 43 -11.48 8.50 -4.50
C GLU A 43 -11.78 7.48 -5.61
N ILE A 44 -12.95 6.83 -5.55
CA ILE A 44 -13.37 5.90 -6.59
C ILE A 44 -13.55 6.67 -7.90
N GLY A 45 -12.86 6.21 -8.96
CA GLY A 45 -12.90 6.83 -10.28
C GLY A 45 -11.76 7.81 -10.56
N HIS A 46 -10.88 8.07 -9.58
CA HIS A 46 -9.72 8.93 -9.77
C HIS A 46 -8.48 8.14 -10.21
N VAL A 47 -8.48 7.72 -11.49
CA VAL A 47 -7.41 6.91 -12.13
C VAL A 47 -6.00 7.52 -11.97
N TYR A 48 -5.90 8.84 -11.84
CA TYR A 48 -4.61 9.52 -11.71
C TYR A 48 -3.87 9.23 -10.40
N ASP A 49 -4.57 8.77 -9.36
CA ASP A 49 -3.95 8.44 -8.08
C ASP A 49 -2.98 7.26 -8.21
N ASN A 50 -3.25 6.34 -9.13
CA ASN A 50 -2.39 5.18 -9.41
C ASN A 50 -1.35 5.42 -10.51
N ALA A 51 -1.35 6.59 -11.16
CA ALA A 51 -0.56 6.83 -12.38
C ALA A 51 0.96 6.67 -12.17
N TYR A 52 1.47 6.94 -10.97
CA TYR A 52 2.88 6.73 -10.66
C TYR A 52 3.25 5.23 -10.62
N ALA A 53 2.41 4.42 -9.97
CA ALA A 53 2.62 2.98 -9.90
C ALA A 53 2.52 2.33 -11.28
N GLU A 54 1.56 2.75 -12.11
CA GLU A 54 1.44 2.25 -13.49
C GLU A 54 2.64 2.59 -14.36
N ARG A 55 3.21 3.80 -14.22
CA ARG A 55 4.45 4.19 -14.93
C ARG A 55 5.63 3.32 -14.53
N LEU A 56 5.79 3.04 -13.23
CA LEU A 56 6.84 2.16 -12.73
C LEU A 56 6.68 0.73 -13.28
N VAL A 57 5.49 0.15 -13.16
CA VAL A 57 5.19 -1.20 -13.69
C VAL A 57 5.40 -1.24 -15.20
N GLY A 58 4.98 -0.20 -15.92
CA GLY A 58 5.19 -0.10 -17.35
C GLY A 58 6.68 -0.04 -17.72
N THR A 59 7.50 0.63 -16.93
CA THR A 59 8.96 0.65 -17.11
C THR A 59 9.53 -0.74 -16.90
N LEU A 60 9.21 -1.39 -15.78
CA LEU A 60 9.69 -2.74 -15.47
C LEU A 60 9.29 -3.79 -16.51
N LYS A 61 8.09 -3.68 -17.10
CA LYS A 61 7.64 -4.59 -18.16
C LYS A 61 8.39 -4.41 -19.49
N ARG A 62 9.17 -3.34 -19.65
CA ARG A 62 9.95 -3.04 -20.85
C ARG A 62 11.45 -3.31 -20.67
N GLU A 63 11.89 -3.64 -19.46
CA GLU A 63 13.24 -4.15 -19.18
C GLU A 63 13.31 -5.65 -19.51
#